data_AF-A0A6P1AM88-F1
#
_entry.id   AF-A0A6P1AM88-F1
#
_cell.length_a   1.000
_cell.length_b   1.000
_cell.length_c   1.000
_cell.angle_alpha   90.00
_cell.angle_beta   90.00
_cell.angle_gamma   90.00
#
_symmetry.space_group_name_H-M   'P 1'
#
loop_
_entity.id
_entity.type
_entity.pdbx_description
1 polymer ?
#
loop_
_entity_poly.entity_id
_entity_poly.type
_entity_poly.pdbx_seq_one_letter_code
_entity_poly.pdbx_strand_id
1 'polypeptide(L)'
;MQEASEATTYRTLLAQKQGKGFSEFQVTEILQQVLPQLSQLHNQGRVHGKISLDTLAKKGNQVILLASSTVSNGSISQDIYDLGAVAIALLTGKSFPDNNLNWDDYCVVSDRFVQVINWAVASLPENRFASAAAFLSTLNSLNSREIILPSTTVSTPIESTVVSPPQKAKFSLKFCFYLVLGFSIPVWVAISIAPFFTSSTKVKESIAKKTIAIINHTQIDKYRNEYSFYPFLAEVPIGEINTDNYEFEVYLIDPDRAIATATAKRKKIRSLTAITFSDGSVVRSEICITNEPSLAPPRIPDLSGNIIQCPPGSSPLSGNSSSQVPIIKPDPDRFVIEHYDLLMQREYETTWNNLTPEFQVKAGGFSEYANWWNKVNKIEYTNVYTVSRSDEQAIVNAQLKYYLKNGTVYRDTKTQIYLQWNQNNRHWQFKNKLEPN
;
A
#
# COMPACT_ATOMS: atom_id res chain seq x y z
N MET A 1 36.56 -35.46 10.62
CA MET A 1 36.39 -35.22 9.18
C MET A 1 35.06 -34.48 9.02
N GLN A 2 35.12 -33.16 8.89
CA GLN A 2 33.93 -32.31 8.87
C GLN A 2 33.33 -32.44 7.47
N GLU A 3 32.23 -33.18 7.36
CA GLU A 3 31.50 -33.39 6.11
C GLU A 3 31.17 -32.02 5.51
N ALA A 4 31.75 -31.70 4.34
CA ALA A 4 31.44 -30.47 3.64
C ALA A 4 29.97 -30.55 3.21
N SER A 5 29.05 -29.97 3.99
CA SER A 5 27.63 -30.02 3.66
C SER A 5 27.43 -29.36 2.29
N GLU A 6 27.08 -30.16 1.29
CA GLU A 6 26.75 -29.67 -0.04
C GLU A 6 25.55 -28.73 0.04
N ALA A 7 25.62 -27.60 -0.69
CA ALA A 7 24.51 -26.64 -0.70
C ALA A 7 23.34 -27.23 -1.50
N THR A 8 22.16 -27.29 -0.90
CA THR A 8 20.94 -27.79 -1.56
C THR A 8 20.07 -26.60 -1.99
N THR A 9 19.69 -26.51 -3.26
CA THR A 9 18.86 -25.41 -3.76
C THR A 9 17.43 -25.48 -3.24
N TYR A 10 16.77 -24.33 -3.13
CA TYR A 10 15.38 -24.26 -2.71
C TYR A 10 14.42 -24.85 -3.75
N ARG A 11 14.82 -24.99 -5.02
CA ARG A 11 14.11 -25.81 -6.00
C ARG A 11 14.03 -27.28 -5.54
N THR A 12 15.16 -27.85 -5.13
CA THR A 12 15.22 -29.22 -4.63
C THR A 12 14.46 -29.39 -3.32
N LEU A 13 14.60 -28.45 -2.39
CA LEU A 13 13.88 -28.49 -1.11
C LEU A 13 12.36 -28.35 -1.27
N LEU A 14 11.90 -27.52 -2.22
CA LEU A 14 10.48 -27.36 -2.52
C LEU A 14 9.91 -28.62 -3.18
N ALA A 15 10.65 -29.27 -4.09
CA ALA A 15 10.23 -30.51 -4.73
C ALA A 15 10.00 -31.65 -3.71
N GLN A 16 10.79 -31.70 -2.63
CA GLN A 16 10.64 -32.69 -1.55
C GLN A 16 9.35 -32.50 -0.73
N LYS A 17 8.65 -31.36 -0.86
CA LYS A 17 7.44 -31.06 -0.10
C LYS A 17 6.14 -31.58 -0.76
N GLN A 18 6.23 -32.34 -1.86
CA GLN A 18 5.09 -33.01 -2.51
C GLN A 18 3.90 -32.07 -2.83
N GLY A 19 4.19 -30.86 -3.33
CA GLY A 19 3.18 -29.86 -3.67
C GLY A 19 2.63 -29.05 -2.50
N LYS A 20 3.13 -29.26 -1.27
CA LYS A 20 2.94 -28.34 -0.14
C LYS A 20 4.04 -27.28 -0.13
N GLY A 21 3.70 -26.03 0.17
CA GLY A 21 4.68 -24.98 0.37
C GLY A 21 5.32 -24.98 1.76
N PHE A 22 6.20 -24.02 1.99
CA PHE A 22 6.75 -23.64 3.28
C PHE A 22 5.75 -22.75 4.03
N SER A 23 5.81 -22.77 5.36
CA SER A 23 5.02 -21.85 6.20
C SER A 23 5.55 -20.41 6.12
N GLU A 24 4.71 -19.43 6.48
CA GLU A 24 5.11 -18.03 6.64
C GLU A 24 6.35 -17.87 7.52
N PHE A 25 6.40 -18.58 8.66
CA PHE A 25 7.55 -18.56 9.56
C PHE A 25 8.84 -18.98 8.84
N GLN A 26 8.79 -20.09 8.11
CA GLN A 26 9.95 -20.60 7.37
C GLN A 26 10.37 -19.65 6.25
N VAL A 27 9.42 -19.06 5.51
CA VAL A 27 9.75 -18.10 4.44
C VAL A 27 10.25 -16.78 5.02
N THR A 28 9.76 -16.36 6.18
CA THR A 28 10.29 -15.22 6.93
C THR A 28 11.75 -15.44 7.30
N GLU A 29 12.10 -16.60 7.87
CA GLU A 29 13.49 -16.92 8.22
C GLU A 29 14.42 -16.94 7.00
N ILE A 30 13.91 -17.41 5.85
CA ILE A 30 14.64 -17.42 4.58
C ILE A 30 14.90 -15.99 4.10
N LEU A 31 13.87 -15.15 4.08
CA LEU A 31 13.96 -13.75 3.66
C LEU A 31 14.89 -12.95 4.57
N GLN A 32 14.82 -13.15 5.89
CA GLN A 32 15.69 -12.50 6.87
C GLN A 32 17.18 -12.81 6.68
N GLN A 33 17.51 -13.99 6.13
CA GLN A 33 18.90 -14.37 5.86
C GLN A 33 19.42 -13.91 4.49
N VAL A 34 18.55 -13.85 3.48
CA VAL A 34 18.96 -13.50 2.11
C VAL A 34 18.93 -11.99 1.83
N LEU A 35 18.01 -11.24 2.43
CA LEU A 35 17.90 -9.79 2.25
C LEU A 35 19.18 -9.02 2.66
N PRO A 36 19.89 -9.36 3.76
CA PRO A 36 21.18 -8.75 4.07
C PRO A 36 22.25 -8.99 2.99
N GLN A 37 22.31 -10.21 2.44
CA GLN A 37 23.25 -10.55 1.36
C GLN A 37 22.96 -9.73 0.10
N LEU A 38 21.68 -9.60 -0.24
CA LEU A 38 21.23 -8.82 -1.39
C LEU A 38 21.50 -7.31 -1.17
N SER A 39 21.24 -6.80 0.02
CA SER A 39 21.55 -5.41 0.38
C SER A 39 23.03 -5.11 0.29
N GLN A 40 23.91 -6.03 0.72
CA GLN A 40 25.36 -5.86 0.61
C GLN A 40 25.79 -5.81 -0.86
N LEU A 41 25.21 -6.65 -1.72
CA LEU A 41 25.47 -6.65 -3.15
C LEU A 41 25.06 -5.32 -3.80
N HIS A 42 23.85 -4.83 -3.48
CA HIS A 42 23.32 -3.55 -3.98
C HIS A 42 24.15 -2.34 -3.53
N ASN A 43 24.63 -2.34 -2.28
CA ASN A 43 25.50 -1.27 -1.76
C ASN A 43 26.87 -1.21 -2.45
N GLN A 44 27.29 -2.29 -3.12
CA GLN A 44 28.51 -2.32 -3.95
C GLN A 44 28.24 -1.86 -5.40
N GLY A 45 27.05 -1.36 -5.71
CA GLY A 45 26.64 -0.97 -7.05
C GLY A 45 26.41 -2.16 -7.99
N ARG A 46 26.22 -3.37 -7.43
CA ARG A 46 26.01 -4.61 -8.18
C ARG A 46 24.58 -5.08 -8.01
N VAL A 47 24.04 -5.75 -9.04
CA VAL A 47 22.76 -6.46 -8.98
C VAL A 47 23.01 -7.96 -9.15
N HIS A 48 22.13 -8.78 -8.61
CA HIS A 48 22.18 -10.22 -8.82
C HIS A 48 21.64 -10.58 -10.22
N GLY A 49 20.50 -9.98 -10.57
CA GLY A 49 19.84 -9.97 -11.88
C GLY A 49 19.34 -11.33 -12.38
N LYS A 50 19.23 -12.32 -11.48
CA LYS A 50 18.65 -13.64 -11.75
C LYS A 50 18.29 -14.38 -10.46
N ILE A 51 17.50 -13.77 -9.58
CA ILE A 51 17.11 -14.45 -8.34
C ILE A 51 16.03 -15.49 -8.66
N SER A 52 16.22 -16.72 -8.22
CA SER A 52 15.29 -17.83 -8.47
C SER A 52 15.45 -18.93 -7.43
N LEU A 53 14.57 -19.94 -7.46
CA LEU A 53 14.68 -21.14 -6.63
C LEU A 53 15.99 -21.93 -6.87
N ASP A 54 16.67 -21.72 -7.99
CA ASP A 54 17.95 -22.37 -8.34
C ASP A 54 19.15 -21.61 -7.78
N THR A 55 19.03 -20.30 -7.60
CA THR A 55 20.11 -19.46 -7.07
C THR A 55 19.99 -19.26 -5.57
N LEU A 56 18.84 -19.58 -4.96
CA LEU A 56 18.69 -19.64 -3.51
C LEU A 56 19.01 -21.05 -3.02
N ALA A 57 19.97 -21.18 -2.09
CA ALA A 57 20.37 -22.48 -1.55
C ALA A 57 20.50 -22.49 -0.04
N LYS A 58 20.33 -23.66 0.57
CA LYS A 58 20.59 -23.92 1.98
C LYS A 58 21.91 -24.69 2.12
N LYS A 59 22.84 -24.14 2.90
CA LYS A 59 24.12 -24.79 3.26
C LYS A 59 24.19 -24.87 4.78
N GLY A 60 24.04 -26.08 5.33
CA GLY A 60 23.84 -26.25 6.78
C GLY A 60 22.58 -25.51 7.25
N ASN A 61 22.72 -24.60 8.22
CA ASN A 61 21.61 -23.76 8.70
C ASN A 61 21.53 -22.37 8.03
N GLN A 62 22.43 -22.07 7.08
CA GLN A 62 22.48 -20.79 6.39
C GLN A 62 21.75 -20.87 5.05
N VAL A 63 20.98 -19.82 4.74
CA VAL A 63 20.49 -19.54 3.40
C VAL A 63 21.52 -18.68 2.69
N ILE A 64 21.95 -19.09 1.50
CA ILE A 64 22.94 -18.38 0.68
C ILE A 64 22.37 -18.08 -0.70
N LEU A 65 22.76 -16.94 -1.26
CA LEU A 65 22.47 -16.56 -2.64
C LEU A 65 23.67 -16.92 -3.53
N LEU A 66 23.51 -17.89 -4.42
CA LEU A 66 24.53 -18.38 -5.35
C LEU A 66 24.71 -17.39 -6.51
N ALA A 67 25.95 -17.08 -6.87
CA ALA A 67 26.24 -16.15 -7.96
C ALA A 67 25.69 -16.63 -9.31
N SER A 68 25.05 -15.73 -10.05
CA SER A 68 24.64 -15.97 -11.44
C SER A 68 25.84 -15.87 -12.39
N SER A 69 26.05 -16.87 -13.24
CA SER A 69 27.16 -16.96 -14.21
C SER A 69 26.95 -16.13 -15.48
N THR A 70 25.93 -15.28 -15.53
CA THR A 70 25.58 -14.47 -16.69
C THR A 70 25.60 -12.97 -16.36
N VAL A 71 26.21 -12.17 -17.23
CA VAL A 71 26.13 -10.70 -17.20
C VAL A 71 24.67 -10.31 -17.48
N SER A 72 23.96 -9.82 -16.47
CA SER A 72 22.54 -9.45 -16.57
C SER A 72 22.36 -7.92 -16.52
N ASN A 73 21.52 -7.38 -17.40
CA ASN A 73 21.03 -6.00 -17.38
C ASN A 73 19.92 -5.82 -16.32
N GLY A 74 20.15 -6.33 -15.11
CA GLY A 74 19.17 -6.26 -14.00
C GLY A 74 19.12 -4.88 -13.33
N SER A 75 18.10 -4.65 -12.51
CA SER A 75 18.00 -3.50 -11.61
C SER A 75 17.79 -3.97 -10.16
N ILE A 76 18.06 -3.10 -9.19
CA ILE A 76 17.76 -3.36 -7.77
C ILE A 76 16.28 -3.72 -7.58
N SER A 77 15.40 -3.00 -8.28
CA SER A 77 13.95 -3.23 -8.25
C SER A 77 13.56 -4.58 -8.87
N GLN A 78 14.32 -5.07 -9.86
CA GLN A 78 14.11 -6.41 -10.42
C GLN A 78 14.53 -7.52 -9.44
N ASP A 79 15.66 -7.36 -8.75
CA ASP A 79 16.09 -8.32 -7.72
C ASP A 79 15.06 -8.44 -6.59
N ILE A 80 14.44 -7.32 -6.20
CA ILE A 80 13.38 -7.29 -5.17
C ILE A 80 12.14 -8.04 -5.65
N TYR A 81 11.73 -7.84 -6.90
CA TYR A 81 10.63 -8.57 -7.53
C TYR A 81 10.90 -10.07 -7.58
N ASP A 82 12.06 -10.45 -8.13
CA ASP A 82 12.45 -11.85 -8.29
C ASP A 82 12.48 -12.56 -6.92
N LEU A 83 12.98 -11.89 -5.88
CA LEU A 83 12.98 -12.44 -4.53
C LEU A 83 11.57 -12.59 -3.95
N GLY A 84 10.68 -11.63 -4.20
CA GLY A 84 9.26 -11.73 -3.85
C GLY A 84 8.57 -12.91 -4.55
N ALA A 85 8.85 -13.11 -5.85
CA ALA A 85 8.33 -14.24 -6.62
C ALA A 85 8.85 -15.58 -6.09
N VAL A 86 10.12 -15.65 -5.67
CA VAL A 86 10.67 -16.82 -4.97
C VAL A 86 9.94 -17.07 -3.65
N ALA A 87 9.66 -16.04 -2.84
CA ALA A 87 8.90 -16.20 -1.60
C ALA A 87 7.51 -16.78 -1.86
N ILE A 88 6.80 -16.27 -2.88
CA ILE A 88 5.50 -16.81 -3.30
C ILE A 88 5.62 -18.28 -3.70
N ALA A 89 6.62 -18.64 -4.50
CA ALA A 89 6.81 -20.01 -4.94
C ALA A 89 7.09 -20.96 -3.77
N LEU A 90 7.86 -20.49 -2.78
CA LEU A 90 8.10 -21.22 -1.55
C LEU A 90 6.82 -21.41 -0.73
N LEU A 91 6.00 -20.38 -0.56
CA LEU A 91 4.76 -20.45 0.23
C LEU A 91 3.71 -21.37 -0.37
N THR A 92 3.63 -21.40 -1.70
CA THR A 92 2.53 -22.06 -2.42
C THR A 92 2.91 -23.44 -2.98
N GLY A 93 4.22 -23.73 -3.11
CA GLY A 93 4.68 -24.92 -3.81
C GLY A 93 4.49 -24.87 -5.32
N LYS A 94 4.16 -23.70 -5.89
CA LYS A 94 3.84 -23.51 -7.32
C LYS A 94 4.66 -22.38 -7.92
N SER A 95 4.94 -22.47 -9.22
CA SER A 95 5.43 -21.33 -9.99
C SER A 95 4.22 -20.62 -10.61
N PHE A 96 4.10 -19.32 -10.38
CA PHE A 96 3.07 -18.50 -11.01
C PHE A 96 3.68 -17.73 -12.19
N PRO A 97 2.97 -17.60 -13.32
CA PRO A 97 3.30 -16.60 -14.31
C PRO A 97 3.14 -15.19 -13.71
N ASP A 98 3.93 -14.24 -14.20
CA ASP A 98 4.01 -12.86 -13.69
C ASP A 98 2.63 -12.20 -13.54
N ASN A 99 2.48 -11.34 -12.52
CA ASN A 99 1.30 -10.54 -12.16
C ASN A 99 0.09 -11.24 -11.48
N ASN A 100 0.21 -12.47 -10.98
CA ASN A 100 -0.92 -13.08 -10.25
C ASN A 100 -0.98 -12.64 -8.77
N LEU A 101 -1.78 -11.60 -8.48
CA LEU A 101 -1.99 -11.01 -7.15
C LEU A 101 -2.82 -11.87 -6.15
N ASN A 102 -3.22 -13.09 -6.55
CA ASN A 102 -4.02 -14.02 -5.74
C ASN A 102 -3.23 -15.27 -5.30
N TRP A 103 -1.90 -15.15 -5.18
CA TRP A 103 -1.04 -16.25 -4.74
C TRP A 103 -1.36 -16.72 -3.30
N ASP A 104 -1.91 -15.82 -2.49
CA ASP A 104 -2.35 -16.07 -1.12
C ASP A 104 -3.53 -17.07 -1.04
N ASP A 105 -4.26 -17.31 -2.13
CA ASP A 105 -5.31 -18.35 -2.19
C ASP A 105 -4.76 -19.79 -2.11
N TYR A 106 -3.45 -19.96 -2.32
CA TYR A 106 -2.80 -21.27 -2.40
C TYR A 106 -2.02 -21.64 -1.14
N CYS A 107 -1.99 -20.78 -0.12
CA CYS A 107 -1.26 -21.01 1.11
C CYS A 107 -1.97 -20.40 2.34
N VAL A 108 -1.48 -20.73 3.54
CA VAL A 108 -1.97 -20.12 4.79
C VAL A 108 -0.93 -19.13 5.27
N VAL A 109 -1.24 -17.85 5.15
CA VAL A 109 -0.36 -16.72 5.45
C VAL A 109 -1.17 -15.58 6.09
N SER A 110 -0.52 -14.76 6.89
CA SER A 110 -1.09 -13.61 7.58
C SER A 110 -1.26 -12.43 6.62
N ASP A 111 -2.31 -11.65 6.82
CA ASP A 111 -2.63 -10.49 5.98
C ASP A 111 -1.48 -9.47 5.95
N ARG A 112 -0.71 -9.35 7.03
CA ARG A 112 0.45 -8.45 7.10
C ARG A 112 1.62 -8.95 6.25
N PHE A 113 1.85 -10.26 6.27
CA PHE A 113 2.90 -10.85 5.43
C PHE A 113 2.53 -10.79 3.95
N VAL A 114 1.24 -11.00 3.62
CA VAL A 114 0.72 -10.81 2.25
C VAL A 114 1.00 -9.41 1.73
N GLN A 115 0.74 -8.37 2.52
CA GLN A 115 1.04 -6.98 2.14
C GLN A 115 2.52 -6.76 1.83
N VAL A 116 3.40 -7.27 2.70
CA VAL A 116 4.85 -7.14 2.52
C VAL A 116 5.32 -7.83 1.24
N ILE A 117 4.83 -9.05 0.96
CA ILE A 117 5.18 -9.76 -0.27
C ILE A 117 4.59 -9.08 -1.51
N ASN A 118 3.38 -8.52 -1.44
CA ASN A 118 2.75 -7.80 -2.55
C ASN A 118 3.50 -6.52 -2.93
N TRP A 119 4.06 -5.79 -1.96
CA TRP A 119 4.97 -4.68 -2.28
C TRP A 119 6.22 -5.17 -3.01
N ALA A 120 6.81 -6.30 -2.62
CA ALA A 120 7.98 -6.83 -3.33
C ALA A 120 7.66 -7.19 -4.80
N VAL A 121 6.49 -7.78 -5.07
CA VAL A 121 6.09 -8.22 -6.42
C VAL A 121 5.19 -7.24 -7.18
N ALA A 122 5.13 -5.97 -6.77
CA ALA A 122 4.31 -4.97 -7.45
C ALA A 122 4.70 -4.84 -8.94
N SER A 123 3.72 -4.72 -9.84
CA SER A 123 4.01 -4.67 -11.28
C SER A 123 4.85 -3.45 -11.67
N LEU A 124 4.63 -2.32 -11.00
CA LEU A 124 5.37 -1.08 -11.19
C LEU A 124 6.59 -1.00 -10.25
N PRO A 125 7.82 -0.78 -10.75
CA PRO A 125 9.05 -0.69 -9.95
C PRO A 125 9.00 0.30 -8.79
N GLU A 126 8.32 1.43 -8.97
CA GLU A 126 8.13 2.51 -7.99
C GLU A 126 7.26 2.12 -6.81
N ASN A 127 6.43 1.08 -6.97
CA ASN A 127 5.57 0.54 -5.92
C ASN A 127 6.24 -0.60 -5.15
N ARG A 128 7.48 -0.96 -5.52
CA ARG A 128 8.30 -1.94 -4.81
C ARG A 128 9.13 -1.28 -3.72
N PHE A 129 9.74 -2.10 -2.86
CA PHE A 129 10.72 -1.59 -1.92
C PHE A 129 11.85 -0.88 -2.67
N ALA A 130 12.23 0.31 -2.19
CA ALA A 130 13.35 1.07 -2.76
C ALA A 130 14.70 0.35 -2.60
N SER A 131 14.83 -0.57 -1.65
CA SER A 131 16.03 -1.37 -1.41
C SER A 131 15.73 -2.67 -0.66
N ALA A 132 16.65 -3.64 -0.73
CA ALA A 132 16.59 -4.85 0.09
C ALA A 132 16.62 -4.55 1.60
N ALA A 133 17.27 -3.45 2.03
CA ALA A 133 17.24 -2.99 3.41
C ALA A 133 15.85 -2.51 3.85
N ALA A 134 15.13 -1.77 3.00
CA ALA A 134 13.76 -1.35 3.27
C ALA A 134 12.80 -2.55 3.35
N PHE A 135 13.00 -3.56 2.50
CA PHE A 135 12.27 -4.82 2.57
C PHE A 135 12.54 -5.53 3.91
N LEU A 136 13.80 -5.68 4.30
CA LEU A 136 14.18 -6.33 5.57
C LEU A 136 13.63 -5.61 6.81
N SER A 137 13.70 -4.27 6.83
CA SER A 137 13.18 -3.46 7.93
C SER A 137 11.67 -3.66 8.10
N THR A 138 10.94 -3.64 6.98
CA THR A 138 9.49 -3.85 6.97
C THR A 138 9.14 -5.27 7.43
N LEU A 139 9.86 -6.29 6.94
CA LEU A 139 9.69 -7.68 7.33
C LEU A 139 9.92 -7.89 8.84
N ASN A 140 10.97 -7.30 9.41
CA ASN A 140 11.27 -7.40 10.84
C ASN A 140 10.24 -6.68 11.72
N SER A 141 9.66 -5.59 11.23
CA SER A 141 8.60 -4.86 11.95
C SER A 141 7.31 -5.68 12.14
N LEU A 142 7.08 -6.71 11.31
CA LEU A 142 5.95 -7.63 11.46
C LEU A 142 5.99 -8.38 12.80
N ASN A 143 7.19 -8.66 13.31
CA ASN A 143 7.43 -9.40 14.54
C ASN A 143 7.50 -8.50 15.79
N SER A 144 7.60 -7.17 15.62
CA SER A 144 7.86 -6.23 16.73
C SER A 144 6.60 -5.60 17.35
N ARG A 145 5.41 -6.15 17.10
CA ARG A 145 4.16 -5.77 17.78
C ARG A 145 3.56 -6.89 18.65
N GLU A 146 4.40 -7.72 19.26
CA GLU A 146 4.05 -8.27 20.57
C GLU A 146 4.24 -7.15 21.59
N ILE A 147 3.13 -6.59 22.06
CA ILE A 147 3.13 -5.62 23.15
C ILE A 147 3.73 -6.30 24.37
N ILE A 148 4.94 -5.86 24.72
CA ILE A 148 5.52 -5.98 26.05
C ILE A 148 4.48 -5.42 27.01
N LEU A 149 3.83 -6.28 27.81
CA LEU A 149 3.13 -5.79 28.99
C LEU A 149 4.18 -5.11 29.89
N PRO A 150 4.01 -3.83 30.24
CA PRO A 150 4.77 -3.29 31.36
C PRO A 150 4.28 -4.01 32.62
N SER A 151 5.12 -4.89 33.16
CA SER A 151 4.97 -5.42 34.52
C SER A 151 5.02 -4.25 35.49
N THR A 152 3.87 -3.68 35.83
CA THR A 152 3.76 -2.77 36.97
C THR A 152 3.66 -3.61 38.23
N THR A 153 4.79 -3.72 38.93
CA THR A 153 4.87 -4.16 40.32
C THR A 153 4.05 -3.21 41.18
N VAL A 154 2.84 -3.61 41.57
CA VAL A 154 2.14 -3.02 42.72
C VAL A 154 2.05 -4.08 43.79
N SER A 155 2.92 -3.93 44.77
CA SER A 155 2.91 -4.65 46.04
C SER A 155 1.69 -4.20 46.84
N THR A 156 0.80 -5.12 47.21
CA THR A 156 0.16 -5.12 48.54
C THR A 156 -0.53 -6.47 48.79
N PRO A 157 -0.44 -6.99 50.03
CA PRO A 157 -0.92 -8.32 50.38
C PRO A 157 -2.38 -8.26 50.81
N ILE A 158 -3.24 -9.10 50.24
CA ILE A 158 -4.46 -9.54 50.93
C ILE A 158 -4.58 -11.06 50.78
N GLU A 159 -4.64 -11.67 51.95
CA GLU A 159 -4.69 -13.07 52.26
C GLU A 159 -6.11 -13.64 52.12
N SER A 160 -6.15 -14.92 51.72
CA SER A 160 -7.23 -15.91 51.92
C SER A 160 -8.57 -15.72 51.19
N THR A 161 -8.87 -16.61 50.23
CA THR A 161 -9.56 -17.87 50.55
C THR A 161 -9.63 -18.83 49.36
N VAL A 162 -9.49 -20.10 49.70
CA VAL A 162 -9.44 -21.30 48.86
C VAL A 162 -10.84 -21.69 48.38
N VAL A 163 -11.01 -21.92 47.07
CA VAL A 163 -11.95 -22.91 46.54
C VAL A 163 -11.33 -23.57 45.31
N SER A 164 -11.27 -24.90 45.32
CA SER A 164 -10.82 -25.77 44.22
C SER A 164 -12.00 -26.66 43.75
N PRO A 165 -11.81 -27.56 42.76
CA PRO A 165 -12.22 -27.43 41.35
C PRO A 165 -13.42 -28.34 41.00
N PRO A 166 -13.80 -28.49 39.71
CA PRO A 166 -13.31 -29.69 39.01
C PRO A 166 -13.07 -29.60 37.49
N GLN A 167 -12.02 -30.32 37.11
CA GLN A 167 -11.94 -31.32 36.02
C GLN A 167 -11.92 -30.92 34.53
N LYS A 168 -10.73 -31.21 33.97
CA LYS A 168 -10.37 -31.50 32.58
C LYS A 168 -11.47 -32.23 31.79
N ALA A 169 -12.00 -31.59 30.76
CA ALA A 169 -12.68 -32.28 29.66
C ALA A 169 -11.64 -32.73 28.62
N LYS A 170 -11.56 -34.05 28.44
CA LYS A 170 -10.74 -34.76 27.46
C LYS A 170 -11.24 -34.43 26.04
N PHE A 171 -10.41 -33.83 25.20
CA PHE A 171 -10.70 -33.76 23.76
C PHE A 171 -10.33 -35.09 23.11
N SER A 172 -11.35 -35.87 22.76
CA SER A 172 -11.23 -37.16 22.07
C SER A 172 -10.90 -36.93 20.59
N LEU A 173 -9.63 -37.14 20.22
CA LEU A 173 -9.19 -37.17 18.83
C LEU A 173 -9.33 -38.61 18.31
N LYS A 174 -10.46 -38.93 17.65
CA LYS A 174 -10.64 -40.23 16.99
C LYS A 174 -9.80 -40.29 15.70
N PHE A 175 -8.63 -40.89 15.79
CA PHE A 175 -7.89 -41.42 14.64
C PHE A 175 -8.65 -42.63 14.07
N CYS A 176 -9.18 -42.53 12.85
CA CYS A 176 -9.58 -43.72 12.09
C CYS A 176 -8.33 -44.32 11.44
N PHE A 177 -7.79 -45.35 12.08
CA PHE A 177 -6.98 -46.37 11.42
C PHE A 177 -7.89 -47.12 10.43
N TYR A 178 -7.53 -47.12 9.14
CA TYR A 178 -7.96 -48.19 8.24
C TYR A 178 -6.78 -49.11 7.98
N LEU A 179 -7.02 -50.34 8.42
CA LEU A 179 -6.17 -51.52 8.38
C LEU A 179 -6.22 -52.06 6.95
N VAL A 180 -5.09 -52.07 6.25
CA VAL A 180 -4.98 -52.71 4.93
C VAL A 180 -4.69 -54.19 5.17
N LEU A 181 -5.72 -55.03 5.08
CA LEU A 181 -5.56 -56.43 4.74
C LEU A 181 -6.11 -56.62 3.33
N GLY A 182 -5.20 -56.90 2.41
CA GLY A 182 -5.50 -57.14 1.01
C GLY A 182 -6.26 -58.44 0.82
N PHE A 183 -7.44 -58.34 0.20
CA PHE A 183 -8.01 -59.41 -0.60
C PHE A 183 -8.55 -58.83 -1.89
N SER A 184 -8.11 -59.44 -2.98
CA SER A 184 -8.31 -59.13 -4.38
C SER A 184 -9.71 -59.45 -4.88
N ILE A 185 -10.46 -58.47 -5.39
CA ILE A 185 -11.50 -58.64 -6.42
C ILE A 185 -11.54 -57.38 -7.32
N PRO A 186 -11.46 -57.49 -8.66
CA PRO A 186 -11.59 -56.36 -9.58
C PRO A 186 -13.06 -56.16 -9.93
N VAL A 187 -13.63 -54.99 -9.66
CA VAL A 187 -14.93 -54.59 -10.23
C VAL A 187 -14.86 -53.15 -10.70
N TRP A 188 -15.04 -53.00 -12.01
CA TRP A 188 -15.25 -51.76 -12.71
C TRP A 188 -16.53 -51.08 -12.21
N VAL A 189 -16.42 -49.88 -11.64
CA VAL A 189 -17.54 -48.94 -11.53
C VAL A 189 -17.10 -47.61 -12.12
N ALA A 190 -17.77 -47.24 -13.20
CA ALA A 190 -17.62 -45.98 -13.88
C ALA A 190 -18.28 -44.84 -13.09
N ILE A 191 -17.60 -43.69 -13.07
CA ILE A 191 -18.16 -42.33 -13.05
C ILE A 191 -18.86 -41.89 -11.75
N SER A 192 -18.22 -40.96 -11.04
CA SER A 192 -18.70 -39.59 -10.85
C SER A 192 -17.68 -38.82 -10.02
N ILE A 193 -16.75 -38.14 -10.68
CA ILE A 193 -15.96 -37.10 -10.02
C ILE A 193 -16.91 -35.91 -9.86
N ALA A 194 -17.58 -35.82 -8.71
CA ALA A 194 -18.31 -34.61 -8.36
C ALA A 194 -17.29 -33.44 -8.35
N PRO A 195 -17.58 -32.30 -8.99
CA PRO A 195 -16.70 -31.15 -8.91
C PRO A 195 -16.86 -30.53 -7.52
N PHE A 196 -16.13 -31.06 -6.54
CA PHE A 196 -16.02 -30.48 -5.21
C PHE A 196 -15.03 -29.33 -5.22
N PHE A 197 -15.46 -28.16 -5.69
CA PHE A 197 -14.93 -26.87 -5.24
C PHE A 197 -16.07 -25.92 -4.93
N THR A 198 -16.86 -26.22 -3.89
CA THR A 198 -17.71 -25.20 -3.27
C THR A 198 -16.81 -24.28 -2.46
N SER A 199 -16.37 -23.16 -3.06
CA SER A 199 -15.64 -22.11 -2.35
C SER A 199 -16.40 -21.68 -1.08
N SER A 200 -15.70 -21.67 0.06
CA SER A 200 -16.30 -21.36 1.37
C SER A 200 -16.76 -19.90 1.43
N THR A 201 -17.79 -19.60 2.22
CA THR A 201 -18.28 -18.23 2.43
C THR A 201 -17.19 -17.30 2.94
N LYS A 202 -16.26 -17.82 3.77
CA LYS A 202 -15.09 -17.08 4.26
C LYS A 202 -14.16 -16.60 3.14
N VAL A 203 -13.92 -17.45 2.14
CA VAL A 203 -13.06 -17.09 0.98
C VAL A 203 -13.71 -16.00 0.13
N LYS A 204 -15.03 -16.09 -0.11
CA LYS A 204 -15.77 -15.09 -0.89
C LYS A 204 -15.79 -13.72 -0.22
N GLU A 205 -16.00 -13.69 1.10
CA GLU A 205 -15.96 -12.43 1.87
C GLU A 205 -14.55 -11.84 1.95
N SER A 206 -13.50 -12.66 1.90
CA SER A 206 -12.10 -12.20 1.92
C SER A 206 -11.77 -11.31 0.72
N ILE A 207 -12.21 -11.73 -0.48
CA ILE A 207 -12.02 -10.96 -1.73
C ILE A 207 -12.68 -9.59 -1.61
N ALA A 208 -13.95 -9.54 -1.20
CA ALA A 208 -14.67 -8.28 -1.07
C ALA A 208 -14.04 -7.34 -0.04
N LYS A 209 -13.59 -7.87 1.11
CA LYS A 209 -12.87 -7.11 2.13
C LYS A 209 -11.57 -6.53 1.60
N LYS A 210 -10.77 -7.32 0.87
CA LYS A 210 -9.51 -6.89 0.26
C LYS A 210 -9.76 -5.82 -0.80
N THR A 211 -10.67 -6.06 -1.74
CA THR A 211 -10.98 -5.12 -2.83
C THR A 211 -11.53 -3.80 -2.30
N ILE A 212 -12.48 -3.81 -1.37
CA ILE A 212 -13.04 -2.56 -0.82
C ILE A 212 -12.02 -1.81 0.04
N ALA A 213 -11.10 -2.51 0.72
CA ALA A 213 -9.99 -1.89 1.43
C ALA A 213 -8.99 -1.23 0.47
N ILE A 214 -8.67 -1.86 -0.67
CA ILE A 214 -7.84 -1.26 -1.72
C ILE A 214 -8.52 -0.01 -2.26
N ILE A 215 -9.81 -0.08 -2.64
CA ILE A 215 -10.55 1.09 -3.12
C ILE A 215 -10.47 2.23 -2.11
N ASN A 216 -10.75 1.94 -0.83
CA ASN A 216 -10.72 2.94 0.23
C ASN A 216 -9.30 3.52 0.42
N HIS A 217 -8.25 2.70 0.37
CA HIS A 217 -6.86 3.18 0.46
C HIS A 217 -6.49 4.05 -0.74
N THR A 218 -6.86 3.65 -1.95
CA THR A 218 -6.63 4.42 -3.17
C THR A 218 -7.37 5.77 -3.15
N GLN A 219 -8.56 5.82 -2.55
CA GLN A 219 -9.25 7.10 -2.29
C GLN A 219 -8.44 8.00 -1.35
N ILE A 220 -7.90 7.44 -0.26
CA ILE A 220 -7.03 8.19 0.68
C ILE A 220 -5.79 8.72 -0.05
N ASP A 221 -5.11 7.88 -0.83
CA ASP A 221 -3.89 8.26 -1.54
C ASP A 221 -4.15 9.33 -2.60
N LYS A 222 -5.20 9.17 -3.41
CA LYS A 222 -5.60 10.19 -4.38
C LYS A 222 -5.88 11.51 -3.65
N TYR A 223 -6.64 11.46 -2.57
CA TYR A 223 -6.99 12.67 -1.83
C TYR A 223 -5.77 13.35 -1.20
N ARG A 224 -4.82 12.56 -0.71
CA ARG A 224 -3.59 13.07 -0.10
C ARG A 224 -2.70 13.81 -1.10
N ASN A 225 -2.72 13.37 -2.36
CA ASN A 225 -1.83 13.89 -3.41
C ASN A 225 -2.52 14.94 -4.28
N GLU A 226 -3.78 14.73 -4.62
CA GLU A 226 -4.54 15.48 -5.63
C GLU A 226 -5.77 16.21 -5.03
N TYR A 227 -6.01 16.09 -3.71
CA TYR A 227 -7.10 16.79 -3.01
C TYR A 227 -8.49 16.51 -3.58
N SER A 228 -8.67 15.33 -4.17
CA SER A 228 -9.92 14.88 -4.77
C SER A 228 -10.07 13.38 -4.61
N PHE A 229 -11.32 12.92 -4.64
CA PHE A 229 -11.66 11.50 -4.67
C PHE A 229 -12.00 11.06 -6.09
N TYR A 230 -11.79 9.77 -6.40
CA TYR A 230 -12.29 9.19 -7.65
C TYR A 230 -13.82 9.12 -7.59
N PRO A 231 -14.54 9.71 -8.55
CA PRO A 231 -15.99 9.79 -8.52
C PRO A 231 -16.70 8.50 -8.91
N PHE A 232 -16.01 7.57 -9.57
CA PHE A 232 -16.57 6.28 -9.96
C PHE A 232 -15.50 5.18 -10.06
N LEU A 233 -15.95 3.93 -9.99
CA LEU A 233 -15.07 2.77 -9.86
C LEU A 233 -14.12 2.60 -11.06
N ALA A 234 -14.57 2.95 -12.27
CA ALA A 234 -13.78 2.81 -13.50
C ALA A 234 -12.55 3.73 -13.55
N GLU A 235 -12.50 4.79 -12.74
CA GLU A 235 -11.32 5.65 -12.61
C GLU A 235 -10.34 5.16 -11.53
N VAL A 236 -10.75 4.25 -10.64
CA VAL A 236 -9.88 3.79 -9.55
C VAL A 236 -8.86 2.79 -10.11
N PRO A 237 -7.54 3.04 -9.97
CA PRO A 237 -6.48 2.20 -10.57
C PRO A 237 -6.24 0.90 -9.80
N ILE A 238 -7.24 0.00 -9.78
CA ILE A 238 -7.21 -1.27 -9.03
C ILE A 238 -7.14 -2.51 -9.92
N GLY A 239 -7.06 -2.32 -11.24
CA GLY A 239 -7.03 -3.40 -12.22
C GLY A 239 -8.36 -4.15 -12.35
N GLU A 240 -8.32 -5.34 -12.95
CA GLU A 240 -9.51 -6.19 -13.08
C GLU A 240 -9.94 -6.73 -11.70
N ILE A 241 -11.21 -6.51 -11.38
CA ILE A 241 -11.83 -6.96 -10.13
C ILE A 241 -12.72 -8.18 -10.38
N ASN A 242 -12.62 -9.19 -9.52
CA ASN A 242 -13.57 -10.30 -9.54
C ASN A 242 -14.94 -9.82 -9.01
N THR A 243 -15.97 -9.89 -9.86
CA THR A 243 -17.34 -9.48 -9.51
C THR A 243 -18.33 -10.65 -9.40
N ASP A 244 -17.85 -11.89 -9.29
CA ASP A 244 -18.70 -13.11 -9.33
C ASP A 244 -19.66 -13.22 -8.15
N ASN A 245 -19.26 -12.66 -7.01
CA ASN A 245 -20.01 -12.72 -5.76
C ASN A 245 -20.41 -11.34 -5.25
N TYR A 246 -19.83 -10.28 -5.81
CA TYR A 246 -19.99 -8.91 -5.35
C TYR A 246 -20.17 -7.96 -6.51
N GLU A 247 -21.01 -6.96 -6.31
CA GLU A 247 -21.12 -5.77 -7.12
C GLU A 247 -20.42 -4.64 -6.38
N PHE A 248 -19.45 -4.02 -7.04
CA PHE A 248 -18.70 -2.91 -6.48
C PHE A 248 -19.16 -1.62 -7.10
N GLU A 249 -19.35 -0.60 -6.28
CA GLU A 249 -19.66 0.75 -6.74
C GLU A 249 -18.79 1.74 -5.97
N VAL A 250 -18.51 2.86 -6.62
CA VAL A 250 -17.86 4.03 -6.02
C VAL A 250 -18.66 5.24 -6.46
N TYR A 251 -18.96 6.13 -5.53
CA TYR A 251 -19.64 7.39 -5.81
C TYR A 251 -19.29 8.43 -4.75
N LEU A 252 -19.46 9.71 -5.09
CA LEU A 252 -19.29 10.81 -4.14
C LEU A 252 -20.63 11.21 -3.54
N ILE A 253 -20.63 11.48 -2.24
CA ILE A 253 -21.74 12.21 -1.61
C ILE A 253 -21.56 13.71 -1.88
N ASP A 254 -20.32 14.19 -1.75
CA ASP A 254 -19.87 15.55 -2.02
C ASP A 254 -18.34 15.53 -2.26
N PRO A 255 -17.68 16.66 -2.57
CA PRO A 255 -16.24 16.70 -2.85
C PRO A 255 -15.34 16.15 -1.74
N ASP A 256 -15.83 16.15 -0.50
CA ASP A 256 -15.07 15.78 0.69
C ASP A 256 -15.43 14.39 1.21
N ARG A 257 -16.35 13.67 0.54
CA ARG A 257 -16.85 12.35 0.97
C ARG A 257 -17.07 11.39 -0.20
N ALA A 258 -16.27 10.32 -0.21
CA ALA A 258 -16.42 9.19 -1.13
C ALA A 258 -16.98 7.96 -0.41
N ILE A 259 -17.84 7.22 -1.12
CA ILE A 259 -18.37 5.93 -0.70
C ILE A 259 -17.91 4.87 -1.69
N ALA A 260 -17.55 3.71 -1.16
CA ALA A 260 -17.44 2.49 -1.93
C ALA A 260 -18.33 1.41 -1.31
N THR A 261 -18.99 0.59 -2.13
CA THR A 261 -19.79 -0.54 -1.66
C THR A 261 -19.30 -1.83 -2.27
N ALA A 262 -19.43 -2.93 -1.53
CA ALA A 262 -19.30 -4.28 -2.02
C ALA A 262 -20.58 -5.03 -1.67
N THR A 263 -21.53 -5.04 -2.60
CA THR A 263 -22.87 -5.61 -2.42
C THR A 263 -22.86 -7.07 -2.83
N ALA A 264 -23.23 -7.96 -1.92
CA ALA A 264 -23.27 -9.39 -2.19
C ALA A 264 -24.35 -9.73 -3.23
N LYS A 265 -24.00 -10.55 -4.21
CA LYS A 265 -24.93 -11.12 -5.20
C LYS A 265 -25.61 -12.41 -4.72
N ARG A 266 -25.27 -12.91 -3.52
CA ARG A 266 -25.72 -14.22 -2.99
C ARG A 266 -26.12 -14.16 -1.52
N LYS A 267 -27.19 -14.87 -1.14
CA LYS A 267 -27.82 -14.84 0.21
C LYS A 267 -26.97 -15.35 1.39
N LYS A 268 -25.73 -15.81 1.18
CA LYS A 268 -24.89 -16.46 2.22
C LYS A 268 -23.61 -15.70 2.58
N ILE A 269 -23.43 -14.50 2.03
CA ILE A 269 -22.24 -13.68 2.25
C ILE A 269 -22.67 -12.27 2.62
N ARG A 270 -21.83 -11.58 3.38
CA ARG A 270 -22.08 -10.25 3.93
C ARG A 270 -21.71 -9.16 2.93
N SER A 271 -22.39 -8.01 3.03
CA SER A 271 -22.11 -6.83 2.20
C SER A 271 -21.32 -5.79 3.00
N LEU A 272 -20.62 -4.90 2.28
CA LEU A 272 -19.73 -3.90 2.88
C LEU A 272 -19.97 -2.51 2.31
N THR A 273 -19.72 -1.50 3.13
CA THR A 273 -19.68 -0.09 2.75
C THR A 273 -18.44 0.53 3.36
N ALA A 274 -17.59 1.10 2.54
CA ALA A 274 -16.47 1.92 2.95
C ALA A 274 -16.81 3.39 2.75
N ILE A 275 -16.34 4.23 3.67
CA ILE A 275 -16.40 5.68 3.57
C ILE A 275 -15.00 6.25 3.72
N THR A 276 -14.68 7.21 2.86
CA THR A 276 -13.49 8.06 2.95
C THR A 276 -13.97 9.50 3.04
N PHE A 277 -13.50 10.24 4.05
CA PHE A 277 -13.92 11.62 4.30
C PHE A 277 -12.72 12.48 4.66
N SER A 278 -12.69 13.73 4.21
CA SER A 278 -11.68 14.70 4.60
C SER A 278 -12.25 15.98 5.20
N ASP A 279 -11.65 16.46 6.29
CA ASP A 279 -11.99 17.74 6.93
C ASP A 279 -11.09 18.92 6.52
N GLY A 280 -10.20 18.74 5.54
CA GLY A 280 -9.21 19.76 5.16
C GLY A 280 -7.81 19.51 5.69
N SER A 281 -7.70 18.79 6.82
CA SER A 281 -6.42 18.54 7.51
C SER A 281 -6.08 17.05 7.59
N VAL A 282 -7.11 16.21 7.70
CA VAL A 282 -6.98 14.76 7.84
C VAL A 282 -7.94 14.08 6.87
N VAL A 283 -7.50 12.95 6.31
CA VAL A 283 -8.39 12.00 5.65
C VAL A 283 -8.68 10.88 6.64
N ARG A 284 -9.96 10.60 6.85
CA ARG A 284 -10.45 9.53 7.72
C ARG A 284 -11.16 8.49 6.88
N SER A 285 -11.05 7.24 7.28
CA SER A 285 -11.75 6.15 6.62
C SER A 285 -12.23 5.09 7.59
N GLU A 286 -13.31 4.41 7.22
CA GLU A 286 -13.80 3.20 7.90
C GLU A 286 -14.49 2.28 6.88
N ILE A 287 -14.54 0.99 7.20
CA ILE A 287 -15.23 -0.03 6.42
C ILE A 287 -16.21 -0.74 7.34
N CYS A 288 -17.50 -0.63 7.02
CA CYS A 288 -18.57 -1.29 7.73
C CYS A 288 -18.97 -2.57 6.99
N ILE A 289 -19.13 -3.66 7.72
CA ILE A 289 -19.62 -4.94 7.21
C ILE A 289 -20.94 -5.30 7.89
N THR A 290 -21.92 -5.81 7.14
CA THR A 290 -23.18 -6.28 7.76
C THR A 290 -22.90 -7.36 8.80
N ASN A 291 -23.69 -7.40 9.87
CA ASN A 291 -23.53 -8.43 10.92
C ASN A 291 -23.98 -9.81 10.42
N GLU A 292 -24.99 -9.82 9.55
CA GLU A 292 -25.56 -11.00 8.91
C GLU A 292 -25.41 -10.94 7.38
N PRO A 293 -25.48 -12.08 6.66
CA PRO A 293 -25.53 -12.10 5.19
C PRO A 293 -26.63 -11.18 4.64
N SER A 294 -26.30 -10.39 3.62
CA SER A 294 -27.19 -9.35 3.12
C SER A 294 -26.94 -9.10 1.63
N LEU A 295 -28.01 -8.97 0.85
CA LEU A 295 -27.96 -8.54 -0.56
C LEU A 295 -28.03 -7.01 -0.72
N ALA A 296 -28.02 -6.28 0.40
CA ALA A 296 -27.94 -4.84 0.43
C ALA A 296 -26.70 -4.42 1.22
N PRO A 297 -25.97 -3.38 0.76
CA PRO A 297 -24.85 -2.84 1.52
C PRO A 297 -25.34 -2.16 2.81
N PRO A 298 -24.47 -2.05 3.83
CA PRO A 298 -24.72 -1.13 4.94
C PRO A 298 -25.09 0.26 4.43
N ARG A 299 -25.96 0.97 5.15
CA ARG A 299 -26.24 2.38 4.85
C ARG A 299 -24.97 3.22 5.01
N ILE A 300 -25.01 4.46 4.54
CA ILE A 300 -23.91 5.41 4.71
C ILE A 300 -23.60 5.56 6.21
N PRO A 301 -22.34 5.36 6.64
CA PRO A 301 -21.95 5.54 8.03
C PRO A 301 -22.16 6.98 8.52
N ASP A 302 -22.57 7.12 9.79
CA ASP A 302 -22.80 8.41 10.40
C ASP A 302 -21.48 9.05 10.84
N LEU A 303 -21.37 10.37 10.65
CA LEU A 303 -20.23 11.17 11.08
C LEU A 303 -20.54 11.85 12.42
N SER A 304 -20.07 11.24 13.51
CA SER A 304 -20.22 11.78 14.86
C SER A 304 -18.92 12.47 15.30
N GLY A 305 -18.71 13.71 14.83
CA GLY A 305 -17.48 14.46 15.05
C GLY A 305 -16.28 13.84 14.31
N ASN A 306 -15.24 13.44 15.04
CA ASN A 306 -14.02 12.84 14.46
C ASN A 306 -14.07 11.32 14.27
N ILE A 307 -15.19 10.67 14.59
CA ILE A 307 -15.36 9.21 14.56
C ILE A 307 -16.42 8.84 13.53
N ILE A 308 -16.08 7.90 12.65
CA ILE A 308 -17.03 7.28 11.72
C ILE A 308 -17.71 6.12 12.44
N GLN A 309 -19.04 6.15 12.52
CA GLN A 309 -19.83 5.10 13.16
C GLN A 309 -20.60 4.26 12.13
N CYS A 310 -20.37 2.95 12.18
CA CYS A 310 -21.12 2.02 11.33
C CYS A 310 -22.61 2.01 11.70
N PRO A 311 -23.52 2.01 10.72
CA PRO A 311 -24.95 2.06 10.98
C PRO A 311 -25.45 0.77 11.67
N PRO A 312 -26.63 0.81 12.31
CA PRO A 312 -27.24 -0.37 12.92
C PRO A 312 -27.31 -1.56 11.95
N GLY A 313 -26.97 -2.75 12.46
CA GLY A 313 -26.89 -3.98 11.65
C GLY A 313 -25.56 -4.18 10.93
N SER A 314 -24.56 -3.32 11.17
CA SER A 314 -23.20 -3.47 10.68
C SER A 314 -22.16 -3.20 11.77
N SER A 315 -20.93 -3.66 11.55
CA SER A 315 -19.80 -3.50 12.47
C SER A 315 -18.57 -2.99 11.72
N PRO A 316 -17.67 -2.24 12.37
CA PRO A 316 -16.41 -1.83 11.76
C PRO A 316 -15.53 -3.05 11.49
N LEU A 317 -14.93 -3.11 10.31
CA LEU A 317 -13.99 -4.15 9.93
C LEU A 317 -12.65 -4.01 10.67
N SER A 318 -12.30 -2.78 11.08
CA SER A 318 -11.06 -2.39 11.77
C SER A 318 -11.05 -2.69 13.28
N GLY A 319 -12.17 -3.09 13.88
CA GLY A 319 -12.24 -3.43 15.31
C GLY A 319 -12.22 -2.24 16.30
N ASN A 320 -12.56 -1.01 15.83
CA ASN A 320 -12.76 0.26 16.58
C ASN A 320 -11.70 1.36 16.36
N SER A 321 -10.92 1.35 15.28
CA SER A 321 -10.02 2.46 14.96
C SER A 321 -10.15 2.86 13.49
N SER A 322 -10.85 3.96 13.24
CA SER A 322 -10.87 4.61 11.94
C SER A 322 -9.44 4.98 11.56
N SER A 323 -9.03 4.62 10.35
CA SER A 323 -7.71 5.01 9.85
C SER A 323 -7.69 6.52 9.63
N GLN A 324 -6.75 7.20 10.27
CA GLN A 324 -6.53 8.64 10.13
C GLN A 324 -5.19 8.86 9.44
N VAL A 325 -5.22 9.54 8.29
CA VAL A 325 -4.02 9.88 7.52
C VAL A 325 -3.94 11.40 7.41
N PRO A 326 -2.89 12.05 7.97
CA PRO A 326 -2.66 13.47 7.79
C PRO A 326 -2.46 13.80 6.30
N ILE A 327 -3.08 14.88 5.86
CA ILE A 327 -2.86 15.43 4.52
C ILE A 327 -1.49 16.10 4.51
N ILE A 328 -0.59 15.64 3.62
CA ILE A 328 0.71 16.30 3.45
C ILE A 328 0.51 17.48 2.50
N LYS A 329 0.46 18.70 3.04
CA LYS A 329 0.46 19.93 2.24
C LYS A 329 1.76 19.98 1.41
N PRO A 330 1.72 20.21 0.08
CA PRO A 330 2.89 20.36 -0.75
C PRO A 330 3.90 21.32 -0.13
N ASP A 331 5.18 21.02 -0.29
CA ASP A 331 6.21 21.91 0.22
C ASP A 331 6.16 23.26 -0.53
N PRO A 332 6.14 24.40 0.20
CA PRO A 332 6.03 25.72 -0.39
C PRO A 332 7.03 26.02 -1.52
N ASP A 333 8.29 25.63 -1.32
CA ASP A 333 9.36 25.81 -2.31
C ASP A 333 9.17 24.92 -3.54
N ARG A 334 8.76 23.66 -3.36
CA ARG A 334 8.40 22.75 -4.45
C ARG A 334 7.28 23.34 -5.30
N PHE A 335 6.21 23.83 -4.67
CA PHE A 335 5.10 24.49 -5.36
C PHE A 335 5.57 25.69 -6.19
N VAL A 336 6.49 26.50 -5.65
CA VAL A 336 7.07 27.63 -6.38
C VAL A 336 7.87 27.16 -7.60
N ILE A 337 8.70 26.12 -7.47
CA ILE A 337 9.46 25.53 -8.58
C ILE A 337 8.51 25.07 -9.68
N GLU A 338 7.51 24.26 -9.33
CA GLU A 338 6.53 23.71 -10.28
C GLU A 338 5.75 24.81 -11.01
N HIS A 339 5.38 25.88 -10.32
CA HIS A 339 4.74 27.04 -10.95
C HIS A 339 5.61 27.67 -12.04
N TYR A 340 6.91 27.87 -11.78
CA TYR A 340 7.82 28.44 -12.79
C TYR A 340 8.14 27.44 -13.92
N ASP A 341 8.13 26.14 -13.65
CA ASP A 341 8.25 25.12 -14.69
C ASP A 341 7.04 25.10 -15.63
N LEU A 342 5.82 25.18 -15.07
CA LEU A 342 4.58 25.30 -15.84
C LEU A 342 4.55 26.58 -16.69
N LEU A 343 5.07 27.69 -16.17
CA LEU A 343 5.21 28.93 -16.93
C LEU A 343 6.13 28.78 -18.15
N MET A 344 7.22 28.01 -18.02
CA MET A 344 8.09 27.68 -19.16
C MET A 344 7.39 26.77 -20.17
N GLN A 345 6.49 25.90 -19.72
CA GLN A 345 5.65 25.02 -20.55
C GLN A 345 4.46 25.73 -21.20
N ARG A 346 4.24 27.02 -20.90
CA ARG A 346 3.10 27.84 -21.39
C ARG A 346 1.74 27.41 -20.84
N GLU A 347 1.72 26.71 -19.71
CA GLU A 347 0.50 26.27 -19.00
C GLU A 347 -0.14 27.42 -18.20
N TYR A 348 -0.52 28.49 -18.90
CA TYR A 348 -0.90 29.76 -18.28
C TYR A 348 -2.21 29.73 -17.51
N GLU A 349 -3.16 28.90 -17.92
CA GLU A 349 -4.42 28.74 -17.21
C GLU A 349 -4.19 28.12 -15.83
N THR A 350 -3.36 27.08 -15.76
CA THR A 350 -2.94 26.45 -14.50
C THR A 350 -2.19 27.45 -13.61
N THR A 351 -1.18 28.14 -14.16
CA THR A 351 -0.37 29.07 -13.36
C THR A 351 -1.15 30.32 -12.95
N TRP A 352 -2.19 30.70 -13.70
CA TRP A 352 -3.14 31.74 -13.32
C TRP A 352 -4.00 31.34 -12.12
N ASN A 353 -4.47 30.09 -12.08
CA ASN A 353 -5.23 29.54 -10.96
C ASN A 353 -4.38 29.37 -9.68
N ASN A 354 -3.06 29.31 -9.84
CA ASN A 354 -2.10 29.33 -8.74
C ASN A 354 -1.94 30.73 -8.11
N LEU A 355 -2.62 31.78 -8.60
CA LEU A 355 -2.59 33.12 -8.02
C LEU A 355 -3.84 33.37 -7.15
N THR A 356 -3.71 34.15 -6.07
CA THR A 356 -4.92 34.61 -5.35
C THR A 356 -5.70 35.62 -6.21
N PRO A 357 -7.02 35.79 -5.99
CA PRO A 357 -7.82 36.78 -6.73
C PRO A 357 -7.23 38.20 -6.66
N GLU A 358 -6.69 38.59 -5.51
CA GLU A 358 -6.05 39.91 -5.36
C GLU A 358 -4.78 40.02 -6.21
N PHE A 359 -4.00 38.94 -6.34
CA PHE A 359 -2.80 38.95 -7.17
C PHE A 359 -3.15 38.90 -8.66
N GLN A 360 -4.22 38.19 -9.04
CA GLN A 360 -4.77 38.21 -10.39
C GLN A 360 -5.17 39.63 -10.83
N VAL A 361 -5.85 40.38 -9.95
CA VAL A 361 -6.18 41.80 -10.21
C VAL A 361 -4.92 42.64 -10.38
N LYS A 362 -3.91 42.47 -9.51
CA LYS A 362 -2.62 43.17 -9.63
C LYS A 362 -1.86 42.83 -10.91
N ALA A 363 -2.04 41.61 -11.44
CA ALA A 363 -1.44 41.19 -12.70
C ALA A 363 -2.13 41.79 -13.94
N GLY A 364 -3.24 42.51 -13.76
CA GLY A 364 -3.98 43.17 -14.84
C GLY A 364 -5.04 42.30 -15.51
N GLY A 365 -5.27 41.08 -15.02
CA GLY A 365 -6.13 40.09 -15.68
C GLY A 365 -5.36 39.02 -16.44
N PHE A 366 -6.07 37.98 -16.88
CA PHE A 366 -5.46 36.80 -17.49
C PHE A 366 -4.73 37.14 -18.80
N SER A 367 -5.30 38.01 -19.62
CA SER A 367 -4.71 38.38 -20.92
C SER A 367 -3.37 39.08 -20.74
N GLU A 368 -3.27 40.02 -19.81
CA GLU A 368 -2.08 40.80 -19.47
C GLU A 368 -0.99 39.90 -18.90
N TYR A 369 -1.37 39.00 -18.00
CA TYR A 369 -0.51 37.97 -17.44
C TYR A 369 0.09 37.08 -18.53
N ALA A 370 -0.76 36.48 -19.38
CA ALA A 370 -0.30 35.62 -20.46
C ALA A 370 0.59 36.38 -21.47
N ASN A 371 0.21 37.61 -21.81
CA ASN A 371 0.98 38.48 -22.70
C ASN A 371 2.37 38.81 -22.14
N TRP A 372 2.49 38.98 -20.83
CA TRP A 372 3.80 39.18 -20.19
C TRP A 372 4.66 37.92 -20.29
N TRP A 373 4.13 36.76 -19.89
CA TRP A 373 4.89 35.50 -19.93
C TRP A 373 5.26 35.07 -21.36
N ASN A 374 4.46 35.43 -22.36
CA ASN A 374 4.77 35.20 -23.76
C ASN A 374 6.02 35.94 -24.25
N LYS A 375 6.44 37.01 -23.57
CA LYS A 375 7.70 37.73 -23.85
C LYS A 375 8.92 37.01 -23.27
N VAL A 376 8.72 36.17 -22.26
CA VAL A 376 9.79 35.42 -21.58
C VAL A 376 10.15 34.19 -22.41
N ASN A 377 11.42 34.05 -22.78
CA ASN A 377 11.96 32.91 -23.50
C ASN A 377 12.40 31.78 -22.54
N LYS A 378 13.13 32.15 -21.49
CA LYS A 378 13.64 31.21 -20.48
C LYS A 378 13.54 31.84 -19.09
N ILE A 379 13.24 31.01 -18.10
CA ILE A 379 13.31 31.35 -16.68
C ILE A 379 14.49 30.58 -16.09
N GLU A 380 15.29 31.25 -15.29
CA GLU A 380 16.32 30.63 -14.45
C GLU A 380 15.98 30.96 -13.00
N TYR A 381 15.87 29.92 -12.18
CA TYR A 381 15.63 30.04 -10.74
C TYR A 381 16.76 29.36 -9.97
N THR A 382 17.25 30.04 -8.93
CA THR A 382 18.26 29.53 -8.01
C THR A 382 17.88 29.87 -6.58
N ASN A 383 18.53 29.20 -5.62
CA ASN A 383 18.37 29.48 -4.19
C ASN A 383 16.90 29.48 -3.74
N VAL A 384 16.14 28.48 -4.20
CA VAL A 384 14.72 28.33 -3.87
C VAL A 384 14.58 27.52 -2.59
N TYR A 385 14.09 28.14 -1.52
CA TYR A 385 13.89 27.48 -0.23
C TYR A 385 12.80 28.16 0.58
N THR A 386 12.12 27.37 1.41
CA THR A 386 11.11 27.87 2.36
C THR A 386 11.79 28.68 3.48
N VAL A 387 11.43 29.95 3.62
CA VAL A 387 11.89 30.87 4.68
C VAL A 387 11.06 30.69 5.94
N SER A 388 9.74 30.61 5.80
CA SER A 388 8.81 30.37 6.90
C SER A 388 7.57 29.65 6.41
N ARG A 389 6.92 28.89 7.30
CA ARG A 389 5.72 28.13 7.01
C ARG A 389 4.81 28.08 8.24
N SER A 390 3.52 28.30 8.00
CA SER A 390 2.41 27.99 8.90
C SER A 390 1.40 27.12 8.15
N ASP A 391 0.26 26.83 8.79
CA ASP A 391 -0.82 26.08 8.15
C ASP A 391 -1.51 26.82 7.01
N GLU A 392 -1.52 28.15 7.05
CA GLU A 392 -2.26 28.98 6.10
C GLU A 392 -1.39 29.83 5.19
N GLN A 393 -0.11 30.00 5.54
CA GLN A 393 0.79 30.90 4.83
C GLN A 393 2.20 30.32 4.79
N ALA A 394 2.95 30.70 3.76
CA ALA A 394 4.36 30.42 3.68
C ALA A 394 5.11 31.57 3.00
N ILE A 395 6.38 31.70 3.31
CA ILE A 395 7.30 32.62 2.62
C ILE A 395 8.38 31.75 2.01
N VAL A 396 8.60 31.92 0.71
CA VAL A 396 9.62 31.22 -0.07
C VAL A 396 10.58 32.24 -0.62
N ASN A 397 11.88 32.02 -0.44
CA ASN A 397 12.90 32.76 -1.17
C ASN A 397 13.10 32.09 -2.53
N ALA A 398 13.18 32.88 -3.59
CA ALA A 398 13.56 32.41 -4.92
C ALA A 398 14.30 33.53 -5.69
N GLN A 399 15.51 33.24 -6.17
CA GLN A 399 16.24 34.16 -7.03
C GLN A 399 15.87 33.86 -8.48
N LEU A 400 15.28 34.84 -9.16
CA LEU A 400 14.69 34.65 -10.47
C LEU A 400 15.33 35.55 -11.52
N LYS A 401 15.57 34.98 -12.69
CA LYS A 401 16.14 35.67 -13.85
C LYS A 401 15.37 35.28 -15.10
N TYR A 402 14.82 36.28 -15.78
CA TYR A 402 14.04 36.10 -17.00
C TYR A 402 14.87 36.52 -18.21
N TYR A 403 14.99 35.62 -19.18
CA TYR A 403 15.58 35.90 -20.48
C TYR A 403 14.44 36.17 -21.45
N LEU A 404 14.30 37.41 -21.91
CA LEU A 404 13.23 37.82 -22.82
C LEU A 404 13.59 37.48 -24.27
N LYS A 405 12.56 37.31 -25.12
CA LYS A 405 12.73 36.99 -26.56
C LYS A 405 13.47 38.08 -27.35
N ASN A 406 13.47 39.31 -26.86
CA ASN A 406 14.22 40.42 -27.46
C ASN A 406 15.71 40.46 -27.04
N GLY A 407 16.19 39.45 -26.28
CA GLY A 407 17.56 39.37 -25.78
C GLY A 407 17.82 40.11 -24.47
N THR A 408 16.85 40.86 -23.95
CA THR A 408 16.97 41.52 -22.63
C THR A 408 16.93 40.47 -21.52
N VAL A 409 17.77 40.67 -20.50
CA VAL A 409 17.81 39.80 -19.32
C VAL A 409 17.42 40.61 -18.09
N TYR A 410 16.35 40.19 -17.42
CA TYR A 410 15.83 40.86 -16.23
C TYR A 410 16.11 40.00 -15.00
N ARG A 411 16.80 40.55 -14.00
CA ARG A 411 16.93 39.95 -12.68
C ARG A 411 15.81 40.48 -11.80
N ASP A 412 15.02 39.57 -11.25
CA ASP A 412 13.94 39.92 -10.34
C ASP A 412 14.51 40.25 -8.98
N THR A 413 14.30 41.48 -8.52
CA THR A 413 14.76 41.97 -7.23
C THR A 413 13.86 41.46 -6.10
N LYS A 414 12.60 41.13 -6.40
CA LYS A 414 11.60 40.66 -5.44
C LYS A 414 11.77 39.17 -5.14
N THR A 415 12.76 38.80 -4.34
CA THR A 415 13.07 37.38 -4.10
C THR A 415 12.13 36.71 -3.09
N GLN A 416 11.33 37.46 -2.33
CA GLN A 416 10.41 36.87 -1.35
C GLN A 416 9.01 36.68 -1.94
N ILE A 417 8.60 35.42 -2.04
CA ILE A 417 7.29 34.99 -2.52
C ILE A 417 6.43 34.63 -1.32
N TYR A 418 5.29 35.31 -1.19
CA TYR A 418 4.31 35.05 -0.15
C TYR A 418 3.23 34.16 -0.72
N LEU A 419 3.02 33.02 -0.06
CA LEU A 419 2.01 32.04 -0.39
C LEU A 419 0.89 32.07 0.65
N GLN A 420 -0.31 31.74 0.17
CA GLN A 420 -1.48 31.51 1.00
C GLN A 420 -2.10 30.18 0.64
N TRP A 421 -2.46 29.41 1.64
CA TRP A 421 -3.21 28.19 1.48
C TRP A 421 -4.68 28.55 1.22
N ASN A 422 -5.20 28.10 0.09
CA ASN A 422 -6.62 28.22 -0.19
C ASN A 422 -7.32 26.95 0.30
N GLN A 423 -8.17 27.10 1.32
CA GLN A 423 -8.86 25.96 1.95
C GLN A 423 -9.90 25.31 1.02
N ASN A 424 -10.47 26.07 0.07
CA ASN A 424 -11.56 25.59 -0.77
C ASN A 424 -11.07 24.67 -1.89
N ASN A 425 -9.97 25.06 -2.55
CA ASN A 425 -9.33 24.23 -3.57
C ASN A 425 -8.09 23.49 -3.06
N ARG A 426 -7.79 23.64 -1.75
CA ARG A 426 -6.74 22.96 -1.00
C ARG A 426 -5.39 23.00 -1.72
N HIS A 427 -5.02 24.20 -2.15
CA HIS A 427 -3.82 24.45 -2.95
C HIS A 427 -3.09 25.71 -2.45
N TRP A 428 -1.76 25.73 -2.59
CA TRP A 428 -1.02 26.95 -2.39
C TRP A 428 -1.34 27.95 -3.50
N GLN A 429 -1.44 29.22 -3.13
CA GLN A 429 -1.60 30.31 -4.09
C GLN A 429 -0.57 31.38 -3.83
N PHE A 430 0.00 31.93 -4.89
CA PHE A 430 0.82 33.13 -4.85
C PHE A 430 -0.08 34.29 -4.40
N LYS A 431 0.23 34.85 -3.23
CA LYS A 431 -0.45 36.01 -2.66
C LYS A 431 0.26 37.30 -3.00
N ASN A 432 1.60 37.29 -2.95
CA ASN A 432 2.40 38.47 -3.23
C ASN A 432 3.86 38.11 -3.54
N LYS A 433 4.60 39.09 -4.06
CA LYS A 433 6.05 39.00 -4.28
C LYS A 433 6.70 40.34 -3.93
N LEU A 434 7.67 40.34 -3.01
CA LEU A 434 8.28 41.55 -2.46
C LEU A 434 9.82 41.45 -2.44
N GLU A 435 10.47 42.60 -2.33
CA GLU A 435 11.90 42.70 -2.01
C GLU A 435 12.16 42.06 -0.63
N PRO A 436 13.33 41.44 -0.41
CA PRO A 436 13.74 41.05 0.93
C PRO A 436 13.88 42.30 1.82
N ASN A 437 13.26 42.27 3.00
CA ASN A 437 13.38 43.32 4.02
C ASN A 437 14.79 43.45 4.59
#